data_AF-A0A2E2IS04-F1
#
_entry.id   AF-A0A2E2IS04-F1
#
_cell.length_a   1.000
_cell.length_b   1.000
_cell.length_c   1.000
_cell.angle_alpha   90.00
_cell.angle_beta   90.00
_cell.angle_gamma   90.00
#
_symmetry.space_group_name_H-M   'P 1'
#
loop_
_entity.id
_entity.type
_entity.pdbx_description
1 polymer ?
#
loop_
_entity_poly.entity_id
_entity_poly.type
_entity_poly.pdbx_seq_one_letter_code
_entity_poly.pdbx_strand_id
1 'polypeptide(L)'
;MKKMMTALAAVTLVLGAAACTSEPDDTEATASSGIAGTWKADPASAESVNDNRNFMLMGDQFTCNSCIPPYSTTANGEWQKVDRPGTDEVMIEIVDDKTIKSSFRFEGRDLANSTWTVSEDGNSMMQSFVDLDGEETTEGNLTLTRVGDAPEGAHAVSGEWTLSEYGEISEAALLFTYSLDGDTLTSSGNGEGWSAVIGGEPVAIEGSESGVMVQVEKTGDNNYRETYTRDGEVISVSDIAIDGNTMSATSTDPRDNSVFTFSASRQ
;
A
#
# COMPACT_ATOMS: atom_id res chain seq x y z
N MET A 1 5.05 -1.15 4.73
CA MET A 1 4.57 -0.39 3.55
C MET A 1 3.80 -1.26 2.57
N LYS A 2 4.09 -2.57 2.44
CA LYS A 2 3.21 -3.51 1.71
C LYS A 2 1.75 -3.51 2.15
N LYS A 3 1.39 -3.20 3.41
CA LYS A 3 -0.03 -3.07 3.82
C LYS A 3 -0.74 -1.82 3.29
N MET A 4 -0.01 -0.73 3.02
CA MET A 4 -0.58 0.42 2.32
C MET A 4 -0.61 0.19 0.82
N MET A 5 0.41 -0.46 0.27
CA MET A 5 0.39 -0.86 -1.15
C MET A 5 -0.64 -1.95 -1.40
N THR A 6 -0.94 -2.89 -0.51
CA THR A 6 -2.10 -3.79 -0.71
C THR A 6 -3.45 -3.07 -0.61
N ALA A 7 -3.48 -1.82 -0.10
CA ALA A 7 -4.68 -0.98 -0.10
C ALA A 7 -4.71 0.06 -1.25
N LEU A 8 -3.61 0.24 -1.99
CA LEU A 8 -3.46 1.26 -3.05
C LEU A 8 -2.82 0.75 -4.36
N ALA A 9 -2.34 -0.49 -4.37
CA ALA A 9 -1.66 -1.12 -5.49
C ALA A 9 -2.66 -2.03 -6.17
N ALA A 10 -3.35 -1.40 -7.12
CA ALA A 10 -3.66 -1.99 -8.39
C ALA A 10 -3.96 -0.85 -9.38
N VAL A 11 -3.30 -0.85 -10.56
CA VAL A 11 -3.90 -0.72 -11.92
C VAL A 11 -3.26 0.19 -13.01
N THR A 12 -3.19 -0.20 -14.31
CA THR A 12 -3.45 0.50 -15.62
C THR A 12 -3.25 -0.52 -16.79
N LEU A 13 -4.01 -0.54 -17.92
CA LEU A 13 -3.80 0.29 -19.14
C LEU A 13 -4.95 0.21 -20.24
N VAL A 14 -5.58 1.37 -20.55
CA VAL A 14 -5.82 2.10 -21.85
C VAL A 14 -6.26 1.34 -23.17
N LEU A 15 -7.27 1.70 -24.01
CA LEU A 15 -7.56 2.93 -24.82
C LEU A 15 -8.90 2.81 -25.61
N GLY A 16 -9.58 3.94 -25.94
CA GLY A 16 -10.56 3.98 -27.04
C GLY A 16 -11.39 5.27 -27.21
N ALA A 17 -10.82 6.31 -27.83
CA ALA A 17 -11.53 7.54 -28.19
C ALA A 17 -12.41 7.38 -29.45
N ALA A 18 -13.62 7.93 -29.42
CA ALA A 18 -14.36 8.33 -30.62
C ALA A 18 -15.03 9.69 -30.38
N ALA A 19 -14.53 10.71 -31.09
CA ALA A 19 -15.11 12.05 -31.13
C ALA A 19 -16.30 12.08 -32.10
N CYS A 20 -17.42 12.69 -31.68
CA CYS A 20 -18.38 13.36 -32.55
C CYS A 20 -19.04 14.52 -31.80
N THR A 21 -19.11 15.66 -32.50
CA THR A 21 -19.57 16.99 -32.09
C THR A 21 -21.10 17.10 -32.05
N SER A 22 -21.69 17.73 -31.02
CA SER A 22 -22.84 18.67 -31.14
C SER A 22 -23.34 19.23 -29.79
N GLU A 23 -23.41 20.57 -29.73
CA GLU A 23 -24.32 21.47 -28.97
C GLU A 23 -24.32 21.55 -27.43
N PRO A 24 -24.58 22.75 -26.84
CA PRO A 24 -24.47 23.00 -25.42
C PRO A 24 -25.79 22.63 -24.73
N ASP A 25 -25.83 21.47 -24.11
CA ASP A 25 -26.87 21.15 -23.14
C ASP A 25 -26.47 21.74 -21.78
N ASP A 26 -27.40 22.46 -21.16
CA ASP A 26 -27.35 22.87 -19.76
C ASP A 26 -27.16 21.61 -18.91
N THR A 27 -25.90 21.28 -18.61
CA THR A 27 -25.55 20.14 -17.78
C THR A 27 -25.69 20.60 -16.34
N GLU A 28 -26.86 20.37 -15.74
CA GLU A 28 -26.89 20.11 -14.31
C GLU A 28 -25.81 19.05 -14.05
N ALA A 29 -24.81 19.40 -13.25
CA ALA A 29 -23.77 18.47 -12.85
C ALA A 29 -24.43 17.29 -12.14
N THR A 30 -24.78 16.24 -12.88
CA THR A 30 -25.09 14.93 -12.31
C THR A 30 -23.87 14.54 -11.52
N ALA A 31 -23.95 14.62 -10.20
CA ALA A 31 -22.94 14.06 -9.33
C ALA A 31 -22.65 12.65 -9.84
N SER A 32 -21.39 12.40 -10.23
CA SER A 32 -20.97 11.06 -10.63
C SER A 32 -21.32 10.14 -9.46
N SER A 33 -22.32 9.28 -9.68
CA SER A 33 -22.80 8.36 -8.66
C SER A 33 -22.09 7.03 -8.84
N GLY A 34 -21.64 6.44 -7.73
CA GLY A 34 -20.92 5.16 -7.73
C GLY A 34 -19.40 5.27 -7.81
N ILE A 35 -18.75 4.11 -7.88
CA ILE A 35 -17.31 3.96 -7.70
C ILE A 35 -16.48 4.45 -8.89
N ALA A 36 -17.04 4.42 -10.10
CA ALA A 36 -16.30 4.78 -11.32
C ALA A 36 -15.85 6.25 -11.30
N GLY A 37 -14.59 6.49 -11.65
CA GLY A 37 -13.92 7.79 -11.65
C GLY A 37 -12.50 7.70 -11.09
N THR A 38 -11.76 8.79 -11.26
CA THR A 38 -10.43 8.96 -10.65
C THR A 38 -10.58 9.52 -9.25
N TRP A 39 -9.79 8.99 -8.33
CA TRP A 39 -9.80 9.26 -6.91
C TRP A 39 -8.39 9.57 -6.44
N LYS A 40 -8.28 10.50 -5.49
CA LYS A 40 -7.04 10.83 -4.82
C LYS A 40 -7.16 10.52 -3.34
N ALA A 41 -6.37 9.57 -2.85
CA ALA A 41 -6.29 9.28 -1.43
C ALA A 41 -5.85 10.53 -0.64
N ASP A 42 -6.43 10.71 0.55
CA ASP A 42 -6.02 11.71 1.52
C ASP A 42 -5.14 11.06 2.59
N PRO A 43 -3.80 11.26 2.56
CA PRO A 43 -2.90 10.68 3.55
C PRO A 43 -3.19 11.13 4.98
N ALA A 44 -3.79 12.31 5.17
CA ALA A 44 -4.13 12.83 6.49
C ALA A 44 -5.34 12.12 7.12
N SER A 45 -6.15 11.43 6.30
CA SER A 45 -7.29 10.62 6.77
C SER A 45 -6.91 9.18 7.12
N ALA A 46 -5.64 8.82 6.91
CA ALA A 46 -5.17 7.47 7.11
C ALA A 46 -5.04 7.13 8.60
N GLU A 47 -5.68 6.03 9.02
CA GLU A 47 -5.57 5.52 10.39
C GLU A 47 -5.24 4.02 10.36
N SER A 48 -4.54 3.56 11.39
CA SER A 48 -4.23 2.14 11.57
C SER A 48 -4.58 1.68 12.97
N VAL A 49 -5.22 0.52 13.07
CA VAL A 49 -5.54 -0.15 14.33
C VAL A 49 -4.90 -1.53 14.31
N ASN A 50 -4.26 -1.92 15.42
CA ASN A 50 -3.54 -3.19 15.56
C ASN A 50 -2.42 -3.43 14.51
N ASP A 51 -1.91 -2.40 13.85
CA ASP A 51 -0.79 -2.50 12.89
C ASP A 51 0.56 -2.16 13.55
N ASN A 52 0.84 -2.81 14.69
CA ASN A 52 2.10 -2.58 15.39
C ASN A 52 3.26 -3.22 14.61
N ARG A 53 4.21 -2.39 14.19
CA ARG A 53 5.45 -2.78 13.52
C ARG A 53 6.51 -3.09 14.57
N ASN A 54 6.84 -4.36 14.69
CA ASN A 54 7.90 -4.86 15.56
C ASN A 54 9.18 -5.12 14.75
N PHE A 55 10.21 -4.33 15.02
CA PHE A 55 11.55 -4.44 14.44
C PHE A 55 12.57 -4.75 15.53
N MET A 56 13.56 -5.58 15.21
CA MET A 56 14.68 -5.88 16.08
C MET A 56 15.97 -5.75 15.31
N LEU A 57 16.92 -5.00 15.85
CA LEU A 57 18.27 -4.91 15.33
C LEU A 57 19.25 -5.00 16.49
N MET A 58 19.88 -6.16 16.61
CA MET A 58 20.82 -6.49 17.69
C MET A 58 22.17 -6.85 17.07
N GLY A 59 23.21 -6.06 17.37
CA GLY A 59 24.45 -6.11 16.61
C GLY A 59 24.18 -5.75 15.15
N ASP A 60 24.49 -6.67 14.23
CA ASP A 60 24.23 -6.55 12.80
C ASP A 60 23.01 -7.38 12.34
N GLN A 61 22.29 -8.07 13.22
CA GLN A 61 21.13 -8.86 12.82
C GLN A 61 19.85 -8.03 12.85
N PHE A 62 19.31 -7.69 11.69
CA PHE A 62 17.96 -7.14 11.55
C PHE A 62 16.92 -8.26 11.49
N THR A 63 15.77 -8.07 12.14
CA THR A 63 14.59 -8.93 12.08
C THR A 63 13.33 -8.08 12.05
N CYS A 64 12.43 -8.38 11.11
CA CYS A 64 11.07 -7.85 11.11
C CYS A 64 10.12 -8.92 11.65
N ASN A 65 9.78 -8.84 12.95
CA ASN A 65 8.91 -9.81 13.62
C ASN A 65 7.44 -9.67 13.21
N SER A 66 7.03 -8.45 12.90
CA SER A 66 5.66 -8.10 12.48
C SER A 66 5.39 -8.30 10.99
N CYS A 67 6.44 -8.56 10.20
CA CYS A 67 6.27 -8.86 8.79
C CYS A 67 5.60 -10.23 8.61
N ILE A 68 4.82 -10.40 7.55
CA ILE A 68 4.15 -11.67 7.23
C ILE A 68 4.59 -12.15 5.84
N PRO A 69 5.39 -13.24 5.74
CA PRO A 69 6.04 -13.96 6.84
C PRO A 69 7.07 -13.08 7.57
N PRO A 70 7.53 -13.41 8.79
CA PRO A 70 8.67 -12.74 9.41
C PRO A 70 9.97 -13.03 8.63
N TYR A 71 10.98 -12.17 8.75
CA TYR A 71 12.29 -12.43 8.15
C TYR A 71 13.42 -11.75 8.93
N SER A 72 14.63 -12.26 8.70
CA SER A 72 15.87 -11.74 9.28
C SER A 72 16.95 -11.63 8.20
N THR A 73 17.80 -10.63 8.31
CA THR A 73 18.93 -10.37 7.40
C THR A 73 20.02 -9.60 8.13
N THR A 74 21.27 -9.67 7.67
CA THR A 74 22.35 -8.87 8.23
C THR A 74 22.24 -7.41 7.76
N ALA A 75 22.49 -6.44 8.64
CA ALA A 75 22.41 -5.01 8.39
C ALA A 75 23.78 -4.42 7.99
N ASN A 76 24.46 -5.08 7.05
CA ASN A 76 25.83 -4.76 6.60
C ASN A 76 25.91 -3.98 5.28
N GLY A 77 24.76 -3.60 4.70
CA GLY A 77 24.69 -2.91 3.41
C GLY A 77 24.84 -3.81 2.19
N GLU A 78 24.85 -5.14 2.36
CA GLU A 78 24.92 -6.09 1.25
C GLU A 78 23.54 -6.68 0.92
N TRP A 79 23.33 -6.95 -0.37
CA TRP A 79 22.15 -7.66 -0.85
C TRP A 79 22.14 -9.11 -0.36
N GLN A 80 21.03 -9.53 0.22
CA GLN A 80 20.84 -10.85 0.78
C GLN A 80 19.52 -11.43 0.29
N LYS A 81 19.55 -12.71 -0.08
CA LYS A 81 18.36 -13.42 -0.53
C LYS A 81 17.37 -13.60 0.60
N VAL A 82 16.10 -13.39 0.30
CA VAL A 82 14.97 -13.63 1.20
C VAL A 82 13.88 -14.38 0.44
N ASP A 83 13.15 -15.24 1.15
CA ASP A 83 11.99 -15.93 0.60
C ASP A 83 10.74 -15.16 1.01
N ARG A 84 10.27 -14.27 0.13
CA ARG A 84 9.10 -13.41 0.40
C ARG A 84 8.29 -13.16 -0.87
N PRO A 85 6.95 -13.03 -0.74
CA PRO A 85 6.11 -12.64 -1.86
C PRO A 85 6.50 -11.28 -2.44
N GLY A 86 6.79 -11.25 -3.76
CA GLY A 86 7.18 -10.05 -4.51
C GLY A 86 8.48 -9.40 -4.05
N THR A 87 9.41 -10.16 -3.45
CA THR A 87 10.76 -9.69 -3.08
C THR A 87 11.67 -10.90 -2.89
N ASP A 88 12.78 -10.98 -3.63
CA ASP A 88 13.75 -12.07 -3.51
C ASP A 88 15.08 -11.64 -2.87
N GLU A 89 15.36 -10.33 -2.81
CA GLU A 89 16.54 -9.78 -2.14
C GLU A 89 16.20 -8.53 -1.32
N VAL A 90 16.89 -8.39 -0.19
CA VAL A 90 16.84 -7.22 0.68
C VAL A 90 18.25 -6.76 1.00
N MET A 91 18.45 -5.45 1.12
CA MET A 91 19.62 -4.84 1.72
C MET A 91 19.18 -4.03 2.92
N ILE A 92 19.87 -4.20 4.05
CA ILE A 92 19.73 -3.33 5.23
C ILE A 92 21.12 -2.80 5.57
N GLU A 93 21.25 -1.51 5.82
CA GLU A 93 22.52 -0.85 6.17
C GLU A 93 22.36 -0.05 7.46
N ILE A 94 23.21 -0.29 8.45
CA ILE A 94 23.36 0.61 9.59
C ILE A 94 24.17 1.83 9.14
N VAL A 95 23.57 3.01 9.21
CA VAL A 95 24.24 4.28 8.88
C VAL A 95 24.89 4.88 10.12
N ASP A 96 24.14 4.96 11.21
CA ASP A 96 24.56 5.44 12.54
C ASP A 96 23.62 4.86 13.60
N ASP A 97 23.76 5.28 14.87
CA ASP A 97 23.01 4.74 16.01
C ASP A 97 21.48 4.94 15.95
N LYS A 98 20.99 5.81 15.05
CA LYS A 98 19.57 6.16 14.90
C LYS A 98 19.04 5.95 13.49
N THR A 99 19.91 5.63 12.55
CA THR A 99 19.58 5.61 11.13
C THR A 99 19.94 4.28 10.49
N ILE A 100 18.98 3.71 9.79
CA ILE A 100 19.23 2.61 8.86
C ILE A 100 18.71 2.96 7.47
N LYS A 101 19.23 2.27 6.46
CA LYS A 101 18.63 2.21 5.13
C LYS A 101 18.13 0.81 4.84
N SER A 102 17.10 0.73 4.00
CA SER A 102 16.67 -0.53 3.42
C SER A 102 16.44 -0.40 1.93
N SER A 103 16.62 -1.49 1.20
CA SER A 103 16.28 -1.59 -0.22
C SER A 103 15.78 -2.99 -0.55
N PHE A 104 14.92 -3.09 -1.56
CA PHE A 104 14.26 -4.33 -1.95
C PHE A 104 14.41 -4.56 -3.46
N ARG A 105 14.54 -5.83 -3.85
CA ARG A 105 14.64 -6.28 -5.23
C ARG A 105 13.73 -7.47 -5.51
N PHE A 106 13.40 -7.63 -6.77
CA PHE A 106 12.82 -8.85 -7.32
C PHE A 106 13.45 -9.15 -8.68
N GLU A 107 13.97 -10.36 -8.87
CA GLU A 107 14.62 -10.83 -10.09
C GLU A 107 15.70 -9.87 -10.63
N GLY A 108 16.43 -9.23 -9.70
CA GLY A 108 17.51 -8.28 -10.00
C GLY A 108 17.05 -6.85 -10.35
N ARG A 109 15.75 -6.57 -10.33
CA ARG A 109 15.17 -5.22 -10.49
C ARG A 109 15.01 -4.54 -9.13
N ASP A 110 15.48 -3.31 -8.99
CA ASP A 110 15.24 -2.49 -7.79
C ASP A 110 13.76 -2.16 -7.68
N LEU A 111 13.14 -2.46 -6.54
CA LEU A 111 11.73 -2.18 -6.26
C LEU A 111 11.57 -0.90 -5.44
N ALA A 112 12.32 -0.77 -4.35
CA ALA A 112 12.16 0.35 -3.44
C ALA A 112 13.41 0.56 -2.60
N ASN A 113 13.56 1.77 -2.07
CA ASN A 113 14.55 2.10 -1.08
C ASN A 113 13.99 3.07 -0.04
N SER A 114 14.51 3.02 1.17
CA SER A 114 14.05 3.88 2.26
C SER A 114 15.13 4.19 3.29
N THR A 115 15.00 5.34 3.93
CA THR A 115 15.82 5.79 5.06
C THR A 115 14.95 5.93 6.28
N TRP A 116 15.38 5.32 7.38
CA TRP A 116 14.63 5.24 8.63
C TRP A 116 15.44 5.94 9.69
N THR A 117 14.90 7.01 10.27
CA THR A 117 15.61 7.83 11.26
C THR A 117 14.79 7.95 12.53
N VAL A 118 15.36 7.52 13.64
CA VAL A 118 14.77 7.64 14.97
C VAL A 118 15.09 9.00 15.57
N SER A 119 14.12 9.63 16.20
CA SER A 119 14.26 10.93 16.87
C SER A 119 15.26 10.87 18.03
N GLU A 120 15.73 12.03 18.47
CA GLU A 120 16.70 12.09 19.58
C GLU A 120 16.18 11.54 20.89
N ASP A 121 14.88 11.74 21.17
CA ASP A 121 14.20 11.21 22.35
C ASP A 121 13.78 9.74 22.21
N GLY A 122 14.03 9.14 21.03
CA GLY A 122 13.73 7.75 20.74
C GLY A 122 12.25 7.46 20.51
N ASN A 123 11.34 8.43 20.64
CA ASN A 123 9.90 8.18 20.65
C ASN A 123 9.23 8.20 19.28
N SER A 124 9.89 8.72 18.25
CA SER A 124 9.39 8.71 16.88
C SER A 124 10.42 8.17 15.89
N MET A 125 9.92 7.65 14.77
CA MET A 125 10.74 7.22 13.64
C MET A 125 10.14 7.79 12.37
N MET A 126 10.92 8.55 11.62
CA MET A 126 10.57 8.96 10.26
C MET A 126 11.08 7.91 9.28
N GLN A 127 10.23 7.48 8.34
CA GLN A 127 10.61 6.63 7.22
C GLN A 127 10.34 7.40 5.93
N SER A 128 11.40 7.77 5.22
CA SER A 128 11.32 8.32 3.86
C SER A 128 11.59 7.20 2.87
N PHE A 129 10.80 7.12 1.80
CA PHE A 129 10.89 6.05 0.81
C PHE A 129 10.82 6.58 -0.61
N VAL A 130 11.43 5.80 -1.50
CA VAL A 130 11.27 5.88 -2.96
C VAL A 130 10.79 4.52 -3.42
N ASP A 131 9.68 4.51 -4.12
CA ASP A 131 9.16 3.36 -4.83
C ASP A 131 9.52 3.47 -6.31
N LEU A 132 10.19 2.44 -6.81
CA LEU A 132 10.66 2.29 -8.18
C LEU A 132 9.80 1.27 -8.94
N ASP A 133 8.84 0.64 -8.25
CA ASP A 133 7.87 -0.27 -8.81
C ASP A 133 6.67 0.53 -9.35
N GLY A 134 6.30 0.29 -10.60
CA GLY A 134 5.23 1.03 -11.30
C GLY A 134 5.68 1.74 -12.57
N GLU A 135 4.77 2.52 -13.16
CA GLU A 135 5.02 3.29 -14.39
C GLU A 135 5.88 4.55 -14.13
N GLU A 136 5.64 5.19 -12.98
CA GLU A 136 6.40 6.34 -12.50
C GLU A 136 7.05 6.04 -11.15
N THR A 137 8.28 6.55 -10.94
CA THR A 137 8.90 6.57 -9.61
C THR A 137 8.10 7.47 -8.68
N THR A 138 7.78 6.97 -7.49
CA THR A 138 7.05 7.73 -6.48
C THR A 138 7.86 7.83 -5.20
N GLU A 139 7.62 8.88 -4.43
CA GLU A 139 8.32 9.16 -3.19
C GLU A 139 7.31 9.47 -2.09
N GLY A 140 7.72 9.25 -0.85
CA GLY A 140 6.93 9.72 0.27
C GLY A 140 7.62 9.54 1.60
N ASN A 141 6.90 9.91 2.66
CA ASN A 141 7.35 9.64 4.01
C ASN A 141 6.20 9.42 4.99
N LEU A 142 6.53 8.81 6.12
CA LEU A 142 5.62 8.60 7.24
C LEU A 142 6.37 8.72 8.55
N THR A 143 5.62 9.05 9.61
CA THR A 143 6.12 9.06 10.98
C THR A 143 5.46 7.93 11.75
N LEU A 144 6.27 7.20 12.52
CA LEU A 144 5.84 6.20 13.48
C LEU A 144 6.07 6.70 14.90
N THR A 145 5.20 6.29 15.82
CA THR A 145 5.36 6.51 17.27
C THR A 145 5.70 5.19 17.95
N ARG A 146 6.65 5.22 18.89
CA ARG A 146 7.02 4.04 19.67
C ARG A 146 5.90 3.68 20.64
N VAL A 147 5.52 2.39 20.66
CA VAL A 147 4.53 1.81 21.57
C VAL A 147 5.08 0.68 22.43
N GLY A 148 6.30 0.21 22.12
CA GLY A 148 7.02 -0.79 22.91
C GLY A 148 8.53 -0.61 22.78
N ASP A 149 9.22 -0.71 23.91
CA ASP A 149 10.67 -0.56 23.97
C ASP A 149 11.41 -1.80 23.43
N ALA A 150 12.61 -1.58 22.93
CA ALA A 150 13.53 -2.66 22.61
C ALA A 150 14.31 -3.14 23.84
N PRO A 151 14.83 -4.38 23.83
CA PRO A 151 15.81 -4.83 24.80
C PRO A 151 17.03 -3.92 24.85
N GLU A 152 17.66 -3.83 26.02
CA GLU A 152 18.91 -3.07 26.20
C GLU A 152 20.00 -3.57 25.24
N GLY A 153 20.75 -2.61 24.67
CA GLY A 153 21.82 -2.89 23.70
C GLY A 153 21.35 -3.05 22.25
N ALA A 154 20.03 -3.03 21.99
CA ALA A 154 19.50 -2.99 20.64
C ALA A 154 19.71 -1.60 19.98
N HIS A 155 19.78 -1.58 18.65
CA HIS A 155 19.82 -0.36 17.86
C HIS A 155 18.52 0.45 18.04
N ALA A 156 18.57 1.79 17.92
CA ALA A 156 17.42 2.66 18.23
C ALA A 156 16.17 2.39 17.39
N VAL A 157 16.33 1.85 16.17
CA VAL A 157 15.23 1.44 15.28
C VAL A 157 14.43 0.25 15.80
N SER A 158 15.00 -0.52 16.72
CA SER A 158 14.34 -1.65 17.35
C SER A 158 13.19 -1.19 18.24
N GLY A 159 12.17 -2.02 18.40
CA GLY A 159 11.00 -1.76 19.24
C GLY A 159 9.71 -2.02 18.50
N GLU A 160 8.61 -1.64 19.14
CA GLU A 160 7.27 -1.68 18.55
C GLU A 160 6.83 -0.27 18.20
N TRP A 161 6.30 -0.12 16.99
CA TRP A 161 5.98 1.16 16.39
C TRP A 161 4.58 1.14 15.80
N THR A 162 3.79 2.19 16.00
CA THR A 162 2.51 2.38 15.31
C THR A 162 2.64 3.54 14.33
N LEU A 163 1.87 3.51 13.24
CA LEU A 163 1.73 4.67 12.36
C LEU A 163 1.17 5.85 13.17
N SER A 164 1.83 7.00 13.04
CA SER A 164 1.33 8.28 13.56
C SER A 164 0.65 9.06 12.44
N GLU A 165 1.37 9.29 11.34
CA GLU A 165 0.88 10.07 10.21
C GLU A 165 1.70 9.75 8.95
N TYR A 166 1.12 10.07 7.79
CA TYR A 166 1.85 10.21 6.55
C TYR A 166 2.24 11.67 6.35
N GLY A 167 3.45 11.88 5.83
CA GLY A 167 3.86 13.19 5.36
C GLY A 167 3.51 13.38 3.88
N GLU A 168 4.38 14.09 3.18
CA GLU A 168 4.25 14.28 1.74
C GLU A 168 4.40 12.95 1.00
N ILE A 169 3.50 12.71 0.05
CA ILE A 169 3.50 11.55 -0.86
C ILE A 169 3.30 12.08 -2.28
N SER A 170 4.05 11.54 -3.24
CA SER A 170 3.91 11.88 -4.66
C SER A 170 2.48 11.65 -5.14
N GLU A 171 2.00 12.54 -6.00
CA GLU A 171 0.63 12.48 -6.51
C GLU A 171 0.31 11.18 -7.26
N ALA A 172 1.25 10.66 -8.05
CA ALA A 172 1.08 9.38 -8.75
C ALA A 172 0.88 8.19 -7.78
N ALA A 173 1.36 8.25 -6.54
CA ALA A 173 1.11 7.23 -5.52
C ALA A 173 -0.25 7.38 -4.81
N LEU A 174 -0.93 8.52 -5.00
CA LEU A 174 -2.22 8.80 -4.36
C LEU A 174 -3.39 8.67 -5.34
N LEU A 175 -3.13 8.66 -6.65
CA LEU A 175 -4.15 8.60 -7.68
C LEU A 175 -4.46 7.15 -8.08
N PHE A 176 -5.73 6.82 -8.07
CA PHE A 176 -6.27 5.57 -8.60
C PHE A 176 -7.61 5.82 -9.28
N THR A 177 -8.06 4.94 -10.16
CA THR A 177 -9.26 5.12 -10.99
C THR A 177 -10.07 3.85 -11.01
N TYR A 178 -11.36 3.92 -10.76
CA TYR A 178 -12.25 2.80 -11.07
C TYR A 178 -12.98 3.06 -12.39
N SER A 179 -13.17 2.02 -13.18
CA SER A 179 -14.11 2.00 -14.30
C SER A 179 -15.06 0.82 -14.15
N LEU A 180 -16.31 1.03 -14.55
CA LEU A 180 -17.36 0.03 -14.44
C LEU A 180 -18.04 -0.11 -15.81
N ASP A 181 -17.87 -1.28 -16.43
CA ASP A 181 -18.54 -1.65 -17.69
C ASP A 181 -19.43 -2.88 -17.46
N GLY A 182 -20.74 -2.65 -17.41
CA GLY A 182 -21.71 -3.64 -16.95
C GLY A 182 -21.38 -4.10 -15.53
N ASP A 183 -21.11 -5.39 -15.37
CA ASP A 183 -20.72 -6.01 -14.10
C ASP A 183 -19.19 -6.15 -13.95
N THR A 184 -18.39 -5.59 -14.86
CA THR A 184 -16.93 -5.65 -14.77
C THR A 184 -16.42 -4.38 -14.12
N LEU A 185 -15.88 -4.51 -12.91
CA LEU A 185 -15.15 -3.45 -12.23
C LEU A 185 -13.67 -3.58 -12.57
N THR A 186 -13.05 -2.47 -12.97
CA THR A 186 -11.62 -2.37 -13.23
C THR A 186 -11.08 -1.27 -12.35
N SER A 187 -10.10 -1.56 -11.49
CA SER A 187 -9.35 -0.53 -10.78
C SER A 187 -8.30 0.09 -11.74
N SER A 188 -7.53 1.13 -11.38
CA SER A 188 -6.47 1.85 -12.18
C SER A 188 -5.59 2.68 -11.23
N GLY A 189 -4.31 2.91 -11.49
CA GLY A 189 -3.26 3.37 -10.55
C GLY A 189 -1.87 3.53 -11.22
N ASN A 190 -0.77 3.34 -10.47
CA ASN A 190 0.61 3.48 -10.98
C ASN A 190 1.24 2.12 -11.36
N GLY A 191 0.75 1.47 -12.42
CA GLY A 191 1.42 0.33 -13.07
C GLY A 191 1.10 -1.08 -12.58
N GLU A 192 0.25 -1.26 -11.57
CA GLU A 192 -0.33 -2.60 -11.27
C GLU A 192 -1.63 -2.83 -12.07
N GLY A 193 -2.61 -3.68 -11.71
CA GLY A 193 -3.69 -4.06 -12.66
C GLY A 193 -4.79 -4.98 -12.18
N TRP A 194 -6.09 -4.75 -12.40
CA TRP A 194 -7.10 -5.82 -12.41
C TRP A 194 -8.43 -5.38 -12.99
N SER A 195 -9.08 -6.33 -13.66
CA SER A 195 -10.46 -6.27 -14.11
C SER A 195 -11.20 -7.51 -13.61
N ALA A 196 -12.18 -7.32 -12.75
CA ALA A 196 -12.93 -8.38 -12.09
C ALA A 196 -14.42 -8.26 -12.40
N VAL A 197 -15.07 -9.39 -12.67
CA VAL A 197 -16.54 -9.44 -12.71
C VAL A 197 -17.04 -9.42 -11.26
N ILE A 198 -17.97 -8.52 -10.95
CA ILE A 198 -18.59 -8.41 -9.63
C ILE A 198 -19.32 -9.71 -9.30
N GLY A 199 -18.97 -10.34 -8.18
CA GLY A 199 -19.45 -11.66 -7.77
C GLY A 199 -18.83 -12.83 -8.55
N GLY A 200 -17.82 -12.56 -9.39
CA GLY A 200 -17.08 -13.56 -10.16
C GLY A 200 -15.95 -14.22 -9.36
N GLU A 201 -15.17 -15.06 -10.04
CA GLU A 201 -13.98 -15.70 -9.47
C GLU A 201 -12.84 -14.69 -9.23
N PRO A 202 -11.89 -14.96 -8.30
CA PRO A 202 -10.70 -14.12 -8.12
C PRO A 202 -9.86 -14.02 -9.40
N VAL A 203 -9.36 -12.82 -9.69
CA VAL A 203 -8.48 -12.50 -10.83
C VAL A 203 -7.10 -12.06 -10.36
N ALA A 204 -6.08 -12.24 -11.20
CA ALA A 204 -4.72 -11.83 -10.88
C ALA A 204 -4.57 -10.31 -10.92
N ILE A 205 -3.66 -9.79 -10.10
CA ILE A 205 -3.26 -8.39 -10.19
C ILE A 205 -2.13 -8.27 -11.24
N GLU A 206 -2.41 -7.67 -12.38
CA GLU A 206 -1.39 -7.38 -13.41
C GLU A 206 -0.35 -6.41 -12.84
N GLY A 207 0.90 -6.51 -13.29
CA GLY A 207 1.99 -5.68 -12.78
C GLY A 207 2.49 -6.01 -11.37
N SER A 208 1.86 -6.95 -10.64
CA SER A 208 2.31 -7.36 -9.30
C SER A 208 3.07 -8.69 -9.30
N GLU A 209 4.26 -8.73 -8.71
CA GLU A 209 5.04 -9.98 -8.53
C GLU A 209 4.70 -10.72 -7.23
N SER A 210 3.69 -10.25 -6.51
CA SER A 210 3.32 -10.79 -5.21
C SER A 210 2.44 -12.05 -5.27
N GLY A 211 1.93 -12.42 -6.46
CA GLY A 211 1.03 -13.56 -6.64
C GLY A 211 -0.34 -13.37 -6.00
N VAL A 212 -0.74 -12.13 -5.73
CA VAL A 212 -2.02 -11.79 -5.12
C VAL A 212 -3.13 -11.80 -6.17
N MET A 213 -4.27 -12.33 -5.75
CA MET A 213 -5.52 -12.35 -6.51
C MET A 213 -6.56 -11.48 -5.80
N VAL A 214 -7.47 -10.87 -6.55
CA VAL A 214 -8.57 -10.05 -6.03
C VAL A 214 -9.91 -10.59 -6.50
N GLN A 215 -10.89 -10.58 -5.60
CA GLN A 215 -12.29 -10.83 -5.90
C GLN A 215 -13.12 -9.64 -5.43
N VAL A 216 -14.11 -9.25 -6.22
CA VAL A 216 -14.97 -8.10 -5.90
C VAL A 216 -16.41 -8.57 -5.72
N GLU A 217 -17.08 -8.07 -4.69
CA GLU A 217 -18.53 -8.17 -4.52
C GLU A 217 -19.15 -6.80 -4.30
N LYS A 218 -20.42 -6.65 -4.69
CA LYS A 218 -21.22 -5.47 -4.38
C LYS A 218 -22.05 -5.76 -3.13
N THR A 219 -21.80 -5.00 -2.06
CA THR A 219 -22.44 -5.18 -0.74
C THR A 219 -23.61 -4.21 -0.50
N GLY A 220 -23.77 -3.22 -1.37
CA GLY A 220 -24.89 -2.27 -1.41
C GLY A 220 -24.79 -1.36 -2.63
N ASP A 221 -25.70 -0.39 -2.79
CA ASP A 221 -25.79 0.42 -4.02
C ASP A 221 -24.46 1.11 -4.39
N ASN A 222 -23.76 1.64 -3.38
CA ASN A 222 -22.46 2.31 -3.48
C ASN A 222 -21.43 1.71 -2.52
N ASN A 223 -21.59 0.41 -2.20
CA ASN A 223 -20.69 -0.31 -1.32
C ASN A 223 -20.14 -1.54 -2.03
N TYR A 224 -18.83 -1.71 -1.96
CA TYR A 224 -18.08 -2.78 -2.60
C TYR A 224 -17.18 -3.43 -1.57
N ARG A 225 -16.90 -4.71 -1.75
CA ARG A 225 -15.87 -5.41 -1.00
C ARG A 225 -14.90 -6.06 -1.94
N GLU A 226 -13.62 -5.86 -1.66
CA GLU A 226 -12.51 -6.51 -2.33
C GLU A 226 -11.89 -7.52 -1.37
N THR A 227 -11.73 -8.76 -1.81
CA THR A 227 -11.07 -9.82 -1.06
C THR A 227 -9.78 -10.18 -1.76
N TYR A 228 -8.66 -9.96 -1.09
CA TYR A 228 -7.33 -10.25 -1.59
C TYR A 228 -6.85 -11.58 -1.04
N THR A 229 -6.39 -12.45 -1.93
CA THR A 229 -5.90 -13.79 -1.58
C THR A 229 -4.52 -14.04 -2.16
N ARG A 230 -3.73 -14.87 -1.49
CA ARG A 230 -2.46 -15.38 -2.00
C ARG A 230 -2.30 -16.82 -1.53
N ASP A 231 -1.94 -17.71 -2.44
CA ASP A 231 -1.80 -19.14 -2.17
C ASP A 231 -3.04 -19.77 -1.50
N GLY A 232 -4.24 -19.23 -1.80
CA GLY A 232 -5.52 -19.66 -1.23
C GLY A 232 -5.83 -19.12 0.17
N GLU A 233 -4.94 -18.34 0.78
CA GLU A 233 -5.17 -17.65 2.06
C GLU A 233 -5.68 -16.22 1.82
N VAL A 234 -6.68 -15.78 2.60
CA VAL A 234 -7.13 -14.38 2.58
C VAL A 234 -6.11 -13.52 3.32
N ILE A 235 -5.59 -12.50 2.64
CA ILE A 235 -4.54 -11.62 3.17
C ILE A 235 -5.01 -10.18 3.39
N SER A 236 -6.15 -9.78 2.79
CA SER A 236 -6.81 -8.52 3.05
C SER A 236 -8.28 -8.61 2.63
N VAL A 237 -9.15 -7.91 3.35
CA VAL A 237 -10.53 -7.63 2.97
C VAL A 237 -10.75 -6.13 3.06
N SER A 238 -11.09 -5.50 1.94
CA SER A 238 -11.30 -4.06 1.84
C SER A 238 -12.77 -3.74 1.60
N ASP A 239 -13.42 -3.08 2.54
CA ASP A 239 -14.76 -2.54 2.40
C ASP A 239 -14.68 -1.09 1.92
N ILE A 240 -15.33 -0.79 0.79
CA ILE A 240 -15.30 0.49 0.10
C ILE A 240 -16.72 1.06 0.05
N ALA A 241 -16.89 2.28 0.54
CA ALA A 241 -18.16 3.01 0.51
C ALA A 241 -17.99 4.34 -0.24
N ILE A 242 -18.94 4.67 -1.11
CA ILE A 242 -18.95 5.92 -1.89
C ILE A 242 -20.12 6.80 -1.48
N ASP A 243 -19.80 8.02 -1.04
CA ASP A 243 -20.75 9.09 -0.76
C ASP A 243 -20.43 10.32 -1.62
N GLY A 244 -21.09 10.41 -2.78
CA GLY A 244 -20.87 11.46 -3.77
C GLY A 244 -19.43 11.48 -4.30
N ASN A 245 -18.67 12.50 -3.89
CA ASN A 245 -17.27 12.71 -4.27
C ASN A 245 -16.28 12.23 -3.22
N THR A 246 -16.75 11.54 -2.18
CA THR A 246 -15.92 10.96 -1.13
C THR A 246 -15.99 9.44 -1.19
N MET A 247 -14.83 8.80 -1.22
CA MET A 247 -14.67 7.36 -0.97
C MET A 247 -14.15 7.18 0.44
N SER A 248 -14.65 6.17 1.15
CA SER A 248 -14.08 5.68 2.40
C SER A 248 -13.75 4.20 2.23
N ALA A 249 -12.55 3.80 2.65
CA ALA A 249 -12.10 2.43 2.55
C ALA A 249 -11.60 1.93 3.91
N THR A 250 -11.97 0.69 4.26
CA THR A 250 -11.48 -0.03 5.44
C THR A 250 -10.91 -1.36 5.01
N SER A 251 -9.60 -1.53 5.13
CA SER A 251 -8.89 -2.77 4.85
C SER A 251 -8.58 -3.51 6.15
N THR A 252 -8.87 -4.80 6.20
CA THR A 252 -8.54 -5.68 7.33
C THR A 252 -7.67 -6.83 6.86
N ASP A 253 -6.51 -7.02 7.49
CA ASP A 253 -5.69 -8.22 7.30
C ASP A 253 -6.09 -9.27 8.35
N PRO A 254 -6.76 -10.37 7.98
CA PRO A 254 -7.23 -11.35 8.95
C PRO A 254 -6.11 -12.16 9.61
N ARG A 255 -4.87 -12.09 9.12
CA ARG A 255 -3.74 -12.86 9.67
C ARG A 255 -3.24 -12.29 10.98
N ASP A 256 -3.40 -10.99 11.18
CA ASP A 256 -3.03 -10.28 12.41
C ASP A 256 -4.14 -9.35 12.96
N ASN A 257 -5.28 -9.27 12.28
CA ASN A 257 -6.41 -8.39 12.61
C ASN A 257 -6.04 -6.89 12.60
N SER A 258 -5.00 -6.52 11.85
CA SER A 258 -4.72 -5.11 11.57
C SER A 258 -5.80 -4.53 10.67
N VAL A 259 -6.18 -3.30 10.97
CA VAL A 259 -7.17 -2.52 10.22
C VAL A 259 -6.50 -1.24 9.75
N PHE A 260 -6.69 -0.90 8.49
CA PHE A 260 -6.24 0.35 7.90
C PHE A 260 -7.43 1.05 7.25
N THR A 261 -7.63 2.33 7.56
CA THR A 261 -8.70 3.13 6.97
C THR A 261 -8.15 4.35 6.28
N PHE A 262 -8.78 4.77 5.19
CA PHE A 262 -8.49 6.05 4.54
C PHE A 262 -9.73 6.56 3.80
N SER A 263 -9.68 7.84 3.43
CA SER A 263 -10.63 8.46 2.52
C SER A 263 -9.94 8.93 1.23
N ALA A 264 -10.71 9.03 0.15
CA ALA A 264 -10.25 9.58 -1.11
C ALA A 264 -11.29 10.54 -1.70
N SER A 265 -10.82 11.56 -2.41
CA SER A 265 -11.67 12.54 -3.09
C SER A 265 -11.65 12.30 -4.59
N ARG A 266 -12.83 12.35 -5.21
CA ARG A 266 -12.96 12.30 -6.66
C ARG A 266 -12.25 13.50 -7.32
N GLN A 267 -11.54 13.25 -8.41
CA GLN A 267 -10.84 14.26 -9.21
C GLN A 267 -11.70 14.79 -10.35
#